data_AF-D1QS39-F1
#
_entry.id   AF-D1QS39-F1
#
_cell.length_a   1.000
_cell.length_b   1.000
_cell.length_c   1.000
_cell.angle_alpha   90.00
_cell.angle_beta   90.00
_cell.angle_gamma   90.00
#
_symmetry.space_group_name_H-M   'P 1'
#
loop_
_entity.id
_entity.type
_entity.pdbx_description
1 polymer ?
#
loop_
_entity_poly.entity_id
_entity_poly.type
_entity_poly.pdbx_seq_one_letter_code
_entity_poly.pdbx_strand_id
1 'polypeptide(L)'
;MKVGELKFTPNKEGFSASKPWFLTKTANAVIDIHGIFVDDIVYGSEAKGTPDNKWKVTKAGKYKLTIDMTAHKIKAEYLGE
;
A
#
# COMPACT_ATOMS: atom_id res chain seq x y z
N MET A 1 -10.06 2.59 -6.56
CA MET A 1 -9.85 1.64 -5.46
C MET A 1 -11.20 1.29 -4.83
N LYS A 2 -11.36 0.05 -4.38
CA LYS A 2 -12.51 -0.37 -3.56
C LYS A 2 -12.15 -0.21 -2.09
N VAL A 3 -13.15 -0.12 -1.21
CA VAL A 3 -12.94 -0.27 0.24
C VAL A 3 -12.29 -1.63 0.50
N GLY A 4 -11.27 -1.65 1.36
CA GLY A 4 -10.54 -2.87 1.68
C GLY A 4 -9.07 -2.61 1.97
N GLU A 5 -8.25 -3.63 1.76
CA GLU A 5 -6.82 -3.60 2.02
C GLU A 5 -6.03 -3.35 0.73
N LEU A 6 -4.91 -2.66 0.85
CA LEU A 6 -3.98 -2.42 -0.24
C LEU A 6 -2.55 -2.79 0.17
N LYS A 7 -1.89 -3.56 -0.69
CA LYS A 7 -0.44 -3.78 -0.79
C LYS A 7 -0.13 -4.23 -2.22
N PHE A 8 1.11 -4.13 -2.65
CA PHE A 8 1.51 -4.46 -4.04
C PHE A 8 2.53 -5.59 -4.09
N THR A 9 2.50 -6.36 -5.17
CA THR A 9 3.62 -7.24 -5.53
C THR A 9 4.61 -6.45 -6.39
N PRO A 10 5.92 -6.67 -6.23
CA PRO A 10 6.94 -6.04 -7.07
C PRO A 10 7.03 -6.66 -8.47
N ASN A 11 6.41 -7.82 -8.66
CA ASN A 11 6.42 -8.59 -9.91
C ASN A 11 5.08 -9.34 -10.09
N LYS A 12 4.99 -10.14 -11.16
CA LYS A 12 3.78 -10.92 -11.51
C LYS A 12 3.65 -12.24 -10.73
N GLU A 13 4.47 -12.48 -9.72
CA GLU A 13 4.50 -13.78 -9.03
C GLU A 13 3.40 -13.91 -7.95
N GLY A 14 2.68 -12.84 -7.62
CA GLY A 14 1.57 -12.89 -6.65
C GLY A 14 2.00 -12.85 -5.19
N PHE A 15 1.05 -13.11 -4.28
CA PHE A 15 1.24 -13.00 -2.82
C PHE A 15 1.49 -14.36 -2.18
N SER A 16 2.60 -14.49 -1.44
CA SER A 16 2.89 -15.61 -0.54
C SER A 16 3.88 -15.16 0.54
N ALA A 17 3.90 -15.82 1.70
CA ALA A 17 4.77 -15.46 2.83
C ALA A 17 6.26 -15.36 2.47
N SER A 18 6.71 -16.11 1.45
CA SER A 18 8.08 -16.10 0.94
C SER A 18 8.39 -15.01 -0.08
N LYS A 19 7.38 -14.36 -0.67
CA LYS A 19 7.55 -13.38 -1.76
C LYS A 19 7.59 -11.95 -1.22
N PRO A 20 8.40 -11.07 -1.82
CA PRO A 20 8.46 -9.67 -1.43
C PRO A 20 7.18 -8.92 -1.81
N TRP A 21 6.83 -7.90 -1.03
CA TRP A 21 5.72 -6.97 -1.26
C TRP A 21 6.17 -5.53 -1.04
N PHE A 22 5.43 -4.58 -1.62
CA PHE A 22 5.43 -3.18 -1.22
C PHE A 22 4.23 -2.92 -0.31
N LEU A 23 4.53 -2.53 0.93
CA LEU A 23 3.56 -2.43 2.03
C LEU A 23 3.87 -1.22 2.92
N THR A 24 2.98 -0.87 3.85
CA THR A 24 3.24 0.20 4.82
C THR A 24 3.86 -0.36 6.09
N LYS A 25 4.75 0.38 6.73
CA LYS A 25 5.26 0.06 8.06
C LYS A 25 4.17 0.04 9.12
N THR A 26 3.05 0.73 8.93
CA THR A 26 2.00 0.89 9.95
C THR A 26 0.76 0.07 9.61
N ALA A 27 0.38 -0.86 10.49
CA ALA A 27 -0.84 -1.65 10.31
C ALA A 27 -2.09 -0.76 10.20
N ASN A 28 -2.96 -1.05 9.22
CA ASN A 28 -4.21 -0.34 8.98
C ASN A 28 -4.06 1.16 8.68
N ALA A 29 -2.91 1.61 8.16
CA ALA A 29 -2.72 2.99 7.74
C ALA A 29 -3.82 3.42 6.75
N VAL A 30 -4.44 4.58 7.00
CA VAL A 30 -5.64 4.98 6.26
C VAL A 30 -5.31 5.56 4.89
N ILE A 31 -6.12 5.18 3.89
CA ILE A 31 -6.29 5.92 2.64
C ILE A 31 -7.78 6.29 2.51
N ASP A 32 -8.06 7.59 2.40
CA ASP A 32 -9.42 8.12 2.23
C ASP A 32 -9.45 9.25 1.19
N ILE A 33 -10.47 10.10 1.21
CA ILE A 33 -10.60 11.22 0.26
C ILE A 33 -9.51 12.30 0.42
N HIS A 34 -8.86 12.36 1.58
CA HIS A 34 -7.75 13.28 1.89
C HIS A 34 -6.39 12.71 1.47
N GLY A 35 -6.36 11.49 0.93
CA GLY A 35 -5.14 10.83 0.45
C GLY A 35 -4.64 9.78 1.44
N ILE A 36 -3.32 9.66 1.56
CA ILE A 36 -2.65 8.65 2.37
C ILE A 36 -2.05 9.26 3.63
N PHE A 37 -2.34 8.67 4.79
CA PHE A 37 -1.89 9.21 6.09
C PHE A 37 -0.51 8.73 6.51
N VAL A 38 -0.10 7.55 6.03
CA VAL A 38 1.25 7.00 6.24
C VAL A 38 1.82 6.67 4.88
N ASP A 39 2.76 7.50 4.44
CA ASP A 39 3.26 7.53 3.07
C ASP A 39 4.46 6.61 2.83
N ASP A 40 4.88 5.83 3.81
CA ASP A 40 6.08 5.01 3.74
C ASP A 40 5.88 3.73 2.90
N ILE A 41 6.92 3.33 2.17
CA ILE A 41 6.96 2.03 1.49
C ILE A 41 8.05 1.16 2.10
N VAL A 42 7.64 0.00 2.60
CA VAL A 42 8.50 -1.10 3.00
C VAL A 42 8.54 -2.15 1.90
N TYR A 43 9.74 -2.62 1.55
CA TYR A 43 9.96 -3.80 0.73
C TYR A 43 10.34 -4.97 1.64
N GLY A 44 9.52 -6.01 1.70
CA GLY A 44 9.79 -7.14 2.59
C GLY A 44 8.83 -8.31 2.40
N SER A 45 9.05 -9.36 3.20
CA SER A 45 8.22 -10.57 3.21
C SER A 45 8.09 -11.13 4.62
N GLU A 46 7.01 -11.86 4.89
CA GLU A 46 6.80 -12.52 6.19
C GLU A 46 7.93 -13.49 6.53
N ALA A 47 8.42 -14.25 5.55
CA ALA A 47 9.54 -15.18 5.72
C ALA A 47 10.85 -14.47 6.15
N LYS A 48 10.94 -13.15 5.95
CA LYS A 48 12.06 -12.32 6.41
C LYS A 48 11.72 -11.47 7.63
N GLY A 49 10.60 -11.77 8.31
CA GLY A 49 10.15 -11.07 9.51
C GLY A 49 9.49 -9.71 9.26
N THR A 50 9.13 -9.39 8.00
CA THR A 50 8.36 -8.17 7.72
C THR A 50 6.88 -8.42 8.04
N PRO A 51 6.24 -7.66 8.94
CA PRO A 51 4.82 -7.81 9.23
C PRO A 51 3.95 -7.54 7.99
N ASP A 52 2.86 -8.28 7.80
CA ASP A 52 1.90 -8.07 6.70
C ASP A 52 0.97 -6.87 6.96
N ASN A 53 1.59 -5.70 7.16
CA ASN A 53 0.89 -4.44 7.37
C ASN A 53 0.37 -3.90 6.04
N LYS A 54 -0.89 -3.46 6.02
CA LYS A 54 -1.55 -2.98 4.81
C LYS A 54 -2.18 -1.63 5.03
N TRP A 55 -2.29 -0.87 3.95
CA TRP A 55 -3.16 0.29 3.95
C TRP A 55 -4.61 -0.15 3.95
N LYS A 56 -5.45 0.58 4.67
CA LYS A 56 -6.90 0.43 4.71
C LYS A 56 -7.54 1.55 3.91
N VAL A 57 -8.09 1.20 2.74
CA VAL A 57 -8.90 2.11 1.93
C VAL A 57 -10.28 2.19 2.57
N THR A 58 -10.65 3.36 3.09
CA THR A 58 -11.94 3.56 3.80
C THR A 58 -13.03 4.14 2.90
N LYS A 59 -12.67 4.72 1.75
CA LYS A 59 -13.60 5.24 0.73
C LYS A 59 -13.28 4.64 -0.64
N ALA A 60 -14.30 4.09 -1.30
CA ALA A 60 -14.19 3.66 -2.69
C ALA A 60 -14.25 4.87 -3.64
N GLY A 61 -13.56 4.75 -4.78
CA GLY A 61 -13.60 5.74 -5.87
C GLY A 61 -12.36 5.67 -6.76
N LYS A 62 -12.18 6.65 -7.62
CA LYS A 62 -11.00 6.80 -8.48
C LYS A 62 -9.88 7.51 -7.72
N TYR A 63 -8.68 6.97 -7.85
CA TYR A 63 -7.48 7.50 -7.23
C TYR A 63 -6.33 7.48 -8.22
N LYS A 64 -5.50 8.52 -8.19
CA LYS A 64 -4.16 8.48 -8.78
C LYS A 64 -3.18 8.12 -7.68
N LEU A 65 -2.46 7.02 -7.88
CA LEU A 65 -1.38 6.60 -6.99
C LEU A 65 -0.05 6.96 -7.63
N THR A 66 0.83 7.60 -6.86
CA THR A 66 2.21 7.89 -7.26
C THR A 66 3.14 7.16 -6.31
N ILE A 67 4.03 6.33 -6.87
CA ILE A 67 4.98 5.52 -6.12
C ILE A 67 6.39 6.06 -6.44
N ASP A 68 7.06 6.61 -5.43
CA ASP A 68 8.44 7.05 -5.51
C ASP A 68 9.33 5.98 -4.86
N MET A 69 9.95 5.16 -5.69
CA MET A 69 10.83 4.08 -5.24
C MET A 69 12.22 4.58 -4.83
N THR A 70 12.59 5.81 -5.15
CA THR A 70 13.85 6.40 -4.69
C THR A 70 13.70 6.92 -3.26
N ALA A 71 12.58 7.59 -2.98
CA ALA A 71 12.26 8.10 -1.65
C ALA A 71 11.55 7.07 -0.75
N HIS A 72 11.16 5.92 -1.30
CA HIS A 72 10.35 4.90 -0.62
C HIS A 72 9.04 5.47 -0.08
N LYS A 73 8.32 6.21 -0.94
CA LYS A 73 7.08 6.90 -0.58
C LYS A 73 5.94 6.63 -1.56
N ILE A 74 4.71 6.67 -1.07
CA ILE A 74 3.49 6.62 -1.87
C ILE A 74 2.62 7.85 -1.62
N LYS A 75 1.94 8.33 -2.67
CA LYS A 75 0.89 9.36 -2.57
C LYS A 75 -0.40 8.82 -3.19
N ALA A 76 -1.52 9.23 -2.61
CA ALA A 76 -2.85 8.96 -3.15
C ALA A 76 -3.61 10.28 -3.32
N GLU A 77 -4.08 10.55 -4.53
CA GLU A 77 -4.92 11.70 -4.85
C GLU A 77 -6.33 11.19 -5.20
N TYR A 78 -7.36 11.64 -4.47
CA TYR A 78 -8.75 11.27 -4.74
C TYR A 78 -9.30 12.07 -5.93
N LEU A 79 -9.90 11.37 -6.88
CA LEU A 79 -10.39 11.96 -8.14
C LEU A 79 -11.93 11.94 -8.25
N GLY A 80 -12.64 11.50 -7.21
CA GLY A 80 -14.09 11.29 -7.23
C GLY A 80 -14.49 9.82 -7.37
N GLU A 81 -15.79 9.57 -7.48
CA GLU A 81 -16.36 8.20 -7.56
C GLU A 81 -16.18 7.56 -8.95
#